data_AF-A0A2T1KGJ7-F1
#
_entry.id   AF-A0A2T1KGJ7-F1
#
_cell.length_a   1.000
_cell.length_b   1.000
_cell.length_c   1.000
_cell.angle_alpha   90.00
_cell.angle_beta   90.00
_cell.angle_gamma   90.00
#
_symmetry.space_group_name_H-M   'P 1'
#
loop_
_entity.id
_entity.type
_entity.pdbx_description
1 polymer ?
#
loop_
_entity_poly.entity_id
_entity_poly.type
_entity_poly.pdbx_seq_one_letter_code
_entity_poly.pdbx_strand_id
1 'polypeptide(L)'
;MPDSIVKEAIVRTLKELEESGDLVVVSPIENAVTNKLFEAVQEVSPNLLSAAELGGIINALNAHNLGFSLDDNDFQTIIGLTKAELAVATSKLKVAEW
;
A
#
# COMPACT_ATOMS: atom_id res chain seq x y z
N MET A 1 -10.24 9.07 -4.89
CA MET A 1 -9.75 7.71 -4.54
C MET A 1 -10.37 7.37 -3.20
N PRO A 2 -10.85 6.14 -2.97
CA PRO A 2 -11.19 5.72 -1.61
C PRO A 2 -9.96 5.95 -0.72
N ASP A 3 -10.16 6.58 0.44
CA ASP A 3 -9.07 6.75 1.40
C ASP A 3 -8.60 5.35 1.84
N SER A 4 -7.29 5.20 2.12
CA SER A 4 -6.76 3.93 2.60
C SER A 4 -7.47 3.53 3.90
N ILE A 5 -7.86 2.25 4.04
CA ILE A 5 -8.45 1.69 5.28
C ILE A 5 -7.58 2.04 6.50
N VAL A 6 -6.26 2.05 6.33
CA VAL A 6 -5.31 2.43 7.38
C VAL A 6 -5.45 3.91 7.75
N LYS A 7 -5.60 4.78 6.76
CA LYS A 7 -5.80 6.22 7.00
C LYS A 7 -7.13 6.49 7.70
N GLU A 8 -8.21 5.80 7.32
CA GLU A 8 -9.50 5.87 8.00
C GLU A 8 -9.40 5.41 9.46
N ALA A 9 -8.68 4.31 9.73
CA ALA A 9 -8.44 3.83 11.08
C ALA A 9 -7.65 4.84 11.93
N ILE A 10 -6.65 5.52 11.34
CA ILE A 10 -5.91 6.62 12.00
C ILE A 10 -6.86 7.77 12.34
N VAL A 11 -7.68 8.23 11.38
CA VAL A 11 -8.64 9.32 11.61
C VAL A 11 -9.60 8.97 12.76
N ARG A 12 -10.16 7.77 12.75
CA ARG A 12 -11.09 7.32 13.79
C ARG A 12 -10.41 7.32 15.16
N THR A 13 -9.21 6.75 15.25
CA THR A 13 -8.46 6.66 16.52
C THR A 13 -8.10 8.05 17.06
N LEU A 14 -7.69 8.99 16.19
CA LEU A 14 -7.38 10.36 16.61
C LEU A 14 -8.62 11.06 17.18
N LYS A 15 -9.80 10.87 16.58
CA LYS A 15 -11.05 11.42 17.10
C LYS A 15 -11.41 10.84 18.46
N GLU A 16 -11.28 9.53 18.65
CA GLU A 16 -11.52 8.87 19.95
C GLU A 16 -10.57 9.41 21.04
N LEU A 17 -9.32 9.71 20.70
CA LEU A 17 -8.34 10.32 21.61
C LEU A 17 -8.62 11.80 21.90
N GLU A 18 -9.14 12.55 20.93
CA GLU A 18 -9.60 13.93 21.15
C GLU A 18 -10.84 13.98 22.04
N GLU A 19 -11.80 13.09 21.84
CA GLU A 19 -13.05 13.01 22.61
C GLU A 19 -12.81 12.58 24.07
N SER A 20 -11.85 11.68 24.30
CA SER A 20 -11.42 11.27 25.64
C SER A 20 -10.54 12.31 26.35
N GLY A 21 -10.04 13.32 25.62
CA GLY A 21 -9.15 14.35 26.14
C GLY A 21 -7.69 13.90 26.30
N ASP A 22 -7.35 12.69 25.85
CA ASP A 22 -5.99 12.16 25.84
C ASP A 22 -5.09 12.88 24.81
N LEU A 23 -5.71 13.52 23.81
CA LEU A 23 -5.04 14.23 22.73
C LEU A 23 -5.72 15.58 22.44
N VAL A 24 -4.93 16.62 22.18
CA VAL A 24 -5.44 17.92 21.71
C VAL A 24 -4.68 18.30 20.45
N VAL A 25 -5.39 18.39 19.32
CA VAL A 25 -4.81 18.85 18.04
C VAL A 25 -5.08 20.34 17.86
N VAL A 26 -4.02 21.12 17.79
CA VAL A 26 -4.07 22.58 17.60
C VAL A 26 -3.74 23.02 16.16
N SER A 27 -3.55 22.07 15.25
CA SER A 27 -3.18 22.36 13.87
C SER A 27 -4.32 23.09 13.14
N PRO A 28 -4.05 24.25 12.49
CA PRO A 28 -5.05 24.90 11.64
C PRO A 28 -5.22 24.19 10.29
N ILE A 29 -4.31 23.28 9.94
CA ILE A 29 -4.36 22.50 8.71
C ILE A 29 -5.11 21.21 9.00
N GLU A 30 -6.26 21.06 8.34
CA GLU A 30 -7.08 19.86 8.38
C GLU A 30 -6.26 18.63 7.96
N ASN A 31 -6.41 17.52 8.70
CA ASN A 31 -5.76 16.23 8.41
C ASN A 31 -4.22 16.22 8.40
N ALA A 32 -3.53 17.30 8.80
CA ALA A 32 -2.06 17.34 8.82
C ALA A 32 -1.46 16.24 9.70
N VAL A 33 -2.02 16.03 10.90
CA VAL A 33 -1.58 14.99 11.83
C VAL A 33 -1.85 13.60 11.25
N THR A 34 -3.05 13.37 10.73
CA THR A 34 -3.43 12.12 10.06
C THR A 34 -2.48 11.78 8.92
N ASN A 35 -2.18 12.74 8.04
CA ASN A 35 -1.29 12.52 6.90
C ASN A 35 0.12 12.16 7.37
N LYS A 36 0.65 12.85 8.38
CA LYS A 36 1.98 12.58 8.91
C LYS A 36 2.09 11.19 9.54
N LEU A 37 1.06 10.77 10.28
CA LEU A 37 1.00 9.42 10.84
C LEU A 37 0.85 8.37 9.75
N PHE A 38 0.03 8.64 8.74
CA PHE A 38 -0.11 7.75 7.59
C PHE A 38 1.20 7.57 6.83
N GLU A 39 1.95 8.65 6.58
CA GLU A 39 3.30 8.60 6.01
C GLU A 39 4.23 7.71 6.83
N ALA A 40 4.29 7.92 8.15
CA ALA A 40 5.13 7.12 9.05
C ALA A 40 4.76 5.62 9.03
N VAL A 41 3.47 5.30 8.92
CA VAL A 41 3.02 3.90 8.76
C VAL A 41 3.44 3.34 7.40
N GLN A 42 3.36 4.12 6.32
CA GLN A 42 3.81 3.66 4.99
C GLN A 42 5.32 3.42 4.93
N GLU A 43 6.13 4.15 5.69
CA GLU A 43 7.59 3.95 5.75
C GLU A 43 7.97 2.57 6.32
N VAL A 44 7.22 2.08 7.30
CA VAL A 44 7.51 0.80 7.98
C VAL A 44 6.70 -0.35 7.41
N SER A 45 5.47 -0.08 6.95
CA SER A 45 4.53 -1.09 6.46
C SER A 45 3.76 -0.54 5.25
N PRO A 46 4.43 -0.46 4.07
CA PRO A 46 3.79 0.03 2.85
C PRO A 46 2.64 -0.89 2.45
N ASN A 47 1.41 -0.37 2.57
CA ASN A 47 0.17 -1.12 2.34
C ASN A 47 -0.57 -0.68 1.08
N LEU A 48 -0.02 0.31 0.36
CA LEU A 48 -0.50 0.72 -0.95
C LEU A 48 0.44 0.20 -2.04
N LEU A 49 -0.16 -0.26 -3.14
CA LEU A 49 0.56 -0.53 -4.37
C LEU A 49 0.86 0.80 -5.08
N SER A 50 2.11 0.97 -5.49
CA SER A 50 2.45 1.96 -6.51
C SER A 50 1.88 1.55 -7.88
N ALA A 51 1.83 2.50 -8.82
CA ALA A 51 1.37 2.21 -10.18
C ALA A 51 2.26 1.17 -10.88
N ALA A 52 3.58 1.21 -10.64
CA ALA A 52 4.52 0.24 -11.18
C ALA A 52 4.31 -1.16 -10.57
N GLU A 53 4.07 -1.24 -9.27
CA GLU A 53 3.79 -2.49 -8.57
C GLU A 53 2.49 -3.14 -9.05
N LEU A 54 1.41 -2.35 -9.17
CA LEU A 54 0.14 -2.83 -9.72
C LEU A 54 0.30 -3.30 -11.17
N GLY A 55 0.99 -2.51 -12.00
CA GLY A 55 1.27 -2.87 -13.39
C GLY A 55 2.05 -4.17 -13.50
N GLY A 56 3.09 -4.35 -12.68
CA GLY A 56 3.86 -5.58 -12.65
C GLY A 56 3.04 -6.80 -12.20
N ILE A 57 2.17 -6.66 -11.20
CA ILE A 57 1.26 -7.76 -10.80
C ILE A 57 0.32 -8.14 -11.95
N ILE A 58 -0.28 -7.16 -12.64
CA ILE A 58 -1.15 -7.40 -13.80
C ILE A 58 -0.38 -8.11 -14.92
N ASN A 59 0.83 -7.64 -15.23
CA ASN A 59 1.67 -8.24 -16.26
C ASN A 59 2.05 -9.68 -15.91
N ALA A 60 2.35 -9.97 -14.64
CA ALA A 60 2.67 -11.32 -14.18
C ALA A 60 1.47 -12.27 -14.34
N LEU A 61 0.26 -11.82 -14.00
CA LEU A 61 -0.97 -12.57 -14.21
C LEU A 61 -1.24 -12.83 -15.70
N ASN A 62 -1.03 -11.82 -16.55
CA ASN A 62 -1.21 -11.94 -18.00
C ASN A 62 -0.19 -12.92 -18.61
N ALA A 63 1.08 -12.85 -18.22
CA ALA A 63 2.11 -13.76 -18.71
C ALA A 63 1.83 -15.22 -18.31
N HIS A 64 1.36 -15.45 -17.08
CA HIS A 64 0.91 -16.76 -16.64
C HIS A 64 -0.28 -17.27 -17.47
N ASN A 65 -1.30 -16.43 -17.70
CA ASN A 65 -2.47 -16.81 -18.51
C ASN A 65 -2.14 -17.13 -19.97
N LEU A 66 -1.07 -16.54 -20.51
CA LEU A 66 -0.58 -16.81 -21.86
C LEU A 66 0.36 -18.04 -21.92
N GLY A 67 0.66 -18.67 -20.78
CA GLY A 67 1.49 -19.87 -20.70
C GLY A 67 3.00 -19.62 -20.86
N PHE A 68 3.46 -18.39 -20.66
CA PHE A 68 4.89 -18.08 -20.75
C PHE A 68 5.66 -18.65 -19.56
N SER A 69 6.77 -19.34 -19.85
CA SER A 69 7.78 -19.65 -18.85
C SER A 69 8.70 -18.45 -18.75
N LEU A 70 8.66 -17.73 -17.62
CA LEU A 70 9.46 -16.52 -17.42
C LEU A 70 10.79 -16.85 -16.73
N ASP A 71 11.90 -16.45 -17.35
CA ASP A 71 13.21 -16.43 -16.72
C ASP A 71 13.51 -15.09 -16.02
N ASP A 72 14.67 -14.95 -15.37
CA ASP A 72 15.00 -13.73 -14.61
C ASP A 72 15.06 -12.46 -15.48
N ASN A 73 15.41 -12.57 -16.77
CA ASN A 73 15.43 -11.43 -17.69
C ASN A 73 14.00 -11.04 -18.11
N ASP A 74 13.12 -12.02 -18.28
CA ASP A 74 11.72 -11.79 -18.62
C ASP A 74 10.97 -11.02 -17.51
N PHE A 75 11.34 -11.23 -16.25
CA PHE A 75 10.76 -10.46 -15.15
C PHE A 75 10.99 -8.96 -15.34
N GLN A 76 12.22 -8.54 -15.59
CA GLN A 76 12.48 -7.12 -15.76
C GLN A 76 11.95 -6.55 -17.09
N THR A 77 11.95 -7.35 -18.16
CA THR A 77 11.59 -6.87 -19.51
C THR A 77 10.12 -6.98 -19.87
N ILE A 78 9.40 -7.99 -19.35
CA ILE A 78 7.98 -8.25 -19.62
C ILE A 78 7.13 -7.81 -18.43
N ILE A 79 7.54 -8.17 -17.21
CA ILE A 79 6.77 -7.83 -16.00
C ILE A 79 7.03 -6.37 -15.61
N GLY A 80 8.24 -5.87 -15.83
CA GLY A 80 8.68 -4.53 -15.43
C GLY A 80 9.07 -4.45 -13.96
N LEU A 81 9.18 -5.60 -13.29
CA LEU A 81 9.64 -5.77 -11.91
C LEU A 81 10.54 -7.00 -11.83
N THR A 82 11.56 -6.93 -11.00
CA THR A 82 12.31 -8.13 -10.59
C THR A 82 11.42 -9.07 -9.76
N LYS A 83 11.84 -10.33 -9.63
CA LYS A 83 11.16 -11.31 -8.74
C LYS A 83 11.05 -10.80 -7.30
N ALA A 84 12.09 -10.12 -6.80
CA ALA A 84 12.10 -9.57 -5.45
C ALA A 84 11.09 -8.42 -5.29
N GLU A 85 11.03 -7.51 -6.25
CA GLU A 85 10.07 -6.40 -6.25
C GLU A 85 8.63 -6.91 -6.39
N LEU A 86 8.39 -7.91 -7.24
CA LEU A 86 7.06 -8.53 -7.36
C LEU A 86 6.64 -9.23 -6.05
N ALA A 87 7.57 -9.89 -5.36
CA ALA A 87 7.30 -10.51 -4.06
C ALA A 87 6.92 -9.45 -3.00
N VAL A 88 7.64 -8.31 -2.97
CA VAL A 88 7.28 -7.19 -2.10
C VAL A 88 5.91 -6.61 -2.46
N ALA A 89 5.65 -6.38 -3.75
CA ALA A 89 4.37 -5.86 -4.23
C ALA A 89 3.20 -6.78 -3.87
N THR A 90 3.32 -8.08 -4.13
CA THR A 90 2.29 -9.08 -3.82
C THR A 90 2.09 -9.27 -2.32
N SER A 91 3.12 -9.05 -1.48
CA SER A 91 2.96 -9.09 -0.02
C SER A 91 1.98 -8.02 0.52
N LYS A 92 1.79 -6.92 -0.23
CA LYS A 92 0.82 -5.85 0.09
C LYS A 92 -0.62 -6.25 -0.23
N LEU A 93 -0.82 -7.26 -1.08
CA LEU A 93 -2.14 -7.79 -1.44
C LEU A 93 -2.74 -8.74 -0.39
N LYS A 94 -2.13 -8.87 0.78
CA LYS A 94 -2.65 -9.75 1.85
C LYS A 94 -4.10 -9.41 2.16
N VAL A 95 -5.00 -10.29 1.72
CA VAL A 95 -6.40 -10.31 2.13
C VAL A 95 -6.44 -11.08 3.45
N ALA A 96 -7.13 -10.54 4.45
CA ALA A 96 -7.18 -11.13 5.79
C ALA A 96 -7.87 -12.51 5.80
N GLU A 97 -8.72 -12.80 4.82
CA GLU A 97 -9.36 -14.11 4.60
C GLU A 97 -9.42 -14.43 3.10
N TRP A 98 -9.26 -15.71 2.77
CA TRP A 98 -9.33 -16.30 1.43
C TRP A 98 -10.47 -17.31 1.37
#